data_AF-A0A7C9FAD1-F1
#
_entry.id   AF-A0A7C9FAD1-F1
#
_cell.length_a   1.000
_cell.length_b   1.000
_cell.length_c   1.000
_cell.angle_alpha   90.00
_cell.angle_beta   90.00
_cell.angle_gamma   90.00
#
_symmetry.space_group_name_H-M   'P 1'
#
loop_
_entity.id
_entity.type
_entity.pdbx_description
1 polymer ?
#
loop_
_entity_poly.entity_id
_entity_poly.type
_entity_poly.pdbx_seq_one_letter_code
_entity_poly.pdbx_strand_id
1 'polypeptide(L)'
;ECYKCGAQKMCYMNSVHPMETHDMAAVDETTGRVIGGEALDDEFNRRILPPTNPRKRGRPESNRRESQTQGVRVKRCSKCGEPGHYKNSCKNPRADFADDDEG
;
A
#
# COMPACT_ATOMS: atom_id res chain seq x y z
N GLU A 1 -15.90 -40.63 27.52
CA GLU A 1 -16.17 -39.34 26.84
C GLU A 1 -17.11 -38.50 27.72
N CYS A 2 -16.63 -37.51 28.50
CA CYS A 2 -17.54 -36.49 29.06
C CYS A 2 -16.85 -35.24 29.65
N TYR A 3 -15.53 -35.24 29.86
CA TYR A 3 -14.87 -34.11 30.56
C TYR A 3 -14.86 -32.79 29.75
N LYS A 4 -14.98 -32.85 28.42
CA LYS A 4 -15.02 -31.64 27.57
C LYS A 4 -16.40 -30.96 27.52
N CYS A 5 -17.49 -31.68 27.82
CA CYS A 5 -18.84 -31.13 27.71
C CYS A 5 -19.23 -30.21 28.89
N GLY A 6 -18.66 -30.43 30.08
CA GLY A 6 -18.97 -29.64 31.27
C GLY A 6 -18.33 -28.25 31.22
N ALA A 7 -17.01 -28.18 31.03
CA ALA A 7 -16.28 -26.91 30.99
C ALA A 7 -16.74 -26.02 29.82
N GLN A 8 -16.96 -26.62 28.64
CA GLN A 8 -17.45 -25.89 27.47
C GLN A 8 -18.85 -25.30 27.72
N LYS A 9 -19.79 -26.07 28.28
CA LYS A 9 -21.12 -25.55 28.64
C LYS A 9 -21.05 -24.41 29.65
N MET A 10 -20.20 -24.50 30.66
CA MET A 10 -20.08 -23.45 31.68
C MET A 10 -19.49 -22.14 31.12
N CYS A 11 -18.57 -22.21 30.16
CA CYS A 11 -18.03 -21.03 29.48
C CYS A 11 -19.07 -20.32 28.58
N TYR A 12 -20.00 -21.07 27.98
CA TYR A 12 -20.97 -20.52 27.02
C TYR A 12 -22.36 -20.23 27.61
N MET A 13 -22.73 -20.80 28.78
CA MET A 13 -24.04 -20.54 29.38
C MET A 13 -24.15 -19.20 30.11
N ASN A 14 -23.04 -18.56 30.48
CA ASN A 14 -23.07 -17.40 31.39
C ASN A 14 -22.43 -16.09 30.88
N SER A 15 -21.99 -15.98 29.62
CA SER A 15 -21.17 -14.80 29.27
C SER A 15 -21.14 -14.40 27.81
N VAL A 16 -22.21 -14.67 27.05
CA VAL A 16 -22.44 -13.94 25.81
C VAL A 16 -23.78 -13.25 25.92
N HIS A 17 -23.76 -12.05 26.50
CA HIS A 17 -24.90 -11.15 26.33
C HIS A 17 -25.09 -10.96 24.82
N PRO A 18 -26.30 -11.15 24.27
CA PRO A 18 -26.55 -10.82 22.88
C PRO A 18 -26.21 -9.33 22.72
N MET A 19 -25.17 -9.03 21.94
CA MET A 19 -24.84 -7.65 21.66
C MET A 19 -25.93 -7.09 20.76
N GLU A 20 -26.50 -5.95 21.17
CA GLU A 20 -27.42 -5.22 20.31
C GLU A 20 -26.67 -4.80 19.05
N THR A 21 -27.14 -5.31 17.91
CA THR A 21 -26.57 -5.02 16.61
C THR A 21 -27.17 -3.73 16.05
N HIS A 22 -26.83 -2.60 16.66
CA HIS A 22 -27.31 -1.28 16.19
C HIS A 22 -26.73 -0.88 14.83
N ASP A 23 -25.56 -1.45 14.47
CA ASP A 23 -24.83 -1.14 13.23
C ASP A 23 -24.87 -2.26 12.18
N MET A 24 -25.81 -3.21 12.29
CA MET A 24 -25.99 -4.22 11.24
C MET A 24 -26.82 -3.62 10.11
N ALA A 25 -26.19 -3.53 8.94
CA ALA A 25 -26.84 -3.14 7.72
C ALA A 25 -27.93 -4.19 7.38
N ALA A 26 -29.19 -3.77 7.22
CA ALA A 26 -30.27 -4.69 6.88
C ALA A 26 -30.06 -5.21 5.45
N VAL A 27 -30.70 -6.30 5.07
CA VAL A 27 -30.60 -6.87 3.71
C VAL A 27 -32.00 -7.07 3.14
N ASP A 28 -32.18 -6.65 1.89
CA ASP A 28 -33.33 -6.96 1.06
C ASP A 28 -33.37 -8.46 0.80
N GLU A 29 -34.42 -9.14 1.27
CA GLU A 29 -34.59 -10.57 1.05
C GLU A 29 -34.88 -10.92 -0.41
N THR A 30 -35.38 -9.96 -1.21
CA THR A 30 -35.75 -10.20 -2.61
C THR A 30 -34.58 -10.02 -3.58
N THR A 31 -33.70 -9.04 -3.30
CA THR A 31 -32.55 -8.73 -4.17
C THR A 31 -31.21 -9.18 -3.57
N GLY A 32 -31.20 -9.60 -2.30
CA GLY A 32 -29.99 -9.96 -1.55
C GLY A 32 -29.06 -8.78 -1.28
N ARG A 33 -29.52 -7.54 -1.50
CA ARG A 33 -28.72 -6.33 -1.34
C ARG A 33 -28.89 -5.75 0.04
N VAL A 34 -27.82 -5.20 0.59
CA VAL A 34 -27.85 -4.51 1.87
C VAL A 34 -28.71 -3.23 1.77
N ILE A 35 -29.80 -3.13 2.55
CA ILE A 35 -30.67 -1.97 2.74
C ILE A 35 -30.50 -1.44 4.17
N GLY A 36 -30.14 -0.17 4.34
CA GLY A 36 -29.83 0.41 5.64
C GLY A 36 -28.32 0.37 5.90
N GLY A 37 -27.74 1.51 6.24
CA GLY A 37 -26.44 1.87 5.68
C GLY A 37 -26.63 2.50 4.31
N GLU A 38 -27.64 3.38 4.16
CA GLU A 38 -27.54 4.45 3.17
C GLU A 38 -26.11 4.94 3.22
N ALA A 39 -25.42 4.92 2.06
CA ALA A 39 -24.04 5.35 1.95
C ALA A 39 -23.91 6.58 2.84
N LEU A 40 -23.21 6.43 3.97
CA LEU A 40 -23.19 7.46 5.01
C LEU A 40 -22.99 8.78 4.30
N ASP A 41 -23.71 9.83 4.71
CA ASP A 41 -23.75 11.07 3.94
C ASP A 41 -22.36 11.43 3.38
N ASP A 42 -22.30 11.99 2.17
CA ASP A 42 -21.02 12.23 1.49
C ASP A 42 -19.99 12.97 2.39
N GLU A 43 -20.47 13.67 3.42
CA GLU A 43 -19.67 14.29 4.47
C GLU A 43 -19.03 13.29 5.46
N PHE A 44 -19.78 12.33 5.99
CA PHE A 44 -19.33 11.27 6.87
C PHE A 44 -18.40 10.31 6.14
N ASN A 45 -18.71 9.98 4.88
CA ASN A 45 -17.83 9.18 4.03
C ASN A 45 -16.47 9.86 3.79
N ARG A 46 -16.42 11.19 3.64
CA ARG A 46 -15.15 11.94 3.55
C ARG A 46 -14.32 11.90 4.84
N ARG A 47 -14.93 11.66 6.00
CA ARG A 47 -14.24 11.62 7.30
C ARG A 47 -13.62 10.25 7.59
N ILE A 48 -14.24 9.17 7.11
CA ILE A 48 -13.81 7.79 7.42
C ILE A 48 -13.04 7.14 6.28
N LEU A 49 -13.43 7.39 5.03
CA LEU A 49 -12.76 6.77 3.89
C LEU A 49 -11.41 7.45 3.63
N PRO A 50 -10.39 6.68 3.22
CA PRO A 50 -9.12 7.26 2.83
C PRO A 50 -9.31 8.23 1.65
N PRO A 51 -8.50 9.30 1.57
CA PRO A 51 -8.57 10.26 0.48
C PRO A 51 -8.39 9.55 -0.87
N THR A 52 -9.37 9.70 -1.76
CA THR A 52 -9.38 9.10 -3.10
C THR A 52 -8.54 9.87 -4.12
N ASN A 53 -7.87 10.94 -3.67
CA ASN A 53 -7.07 11.82 -4.48
C ASN A 53 -5.96 10.99 -5.17
N PRO A 54 -5.87 10.96 -6.51
CA PRO A 54 -4.80 10.24 -7.18
C PRO A 54 -3.46 10.90 -6.84
N ARG A 55 -2.60 10.18 -6.11
CA ARG A 55 -1.23 10.62 -5.88
C ARG A 55 -0.48 10.54 -7.22
N LYS A 56 0.27 11.59 -7.56
CA LYS A 56 1.18 11.53 -8.70
C LYS A 56 2.11 10.32 -8.52
N ARG A 57 2.33 9.56 -9.59
CA ARG A 57 3.27 8.44 -9.58
C ARG A 57 4.66 8.95 -9.22
N GLY A 58 5.33 8.29 -8.28
CA GLY A 58 6.70 8.58 -7.89
C GLY A 58 6.83 9.35 -6.57
N ARG A 59 8.07 9.53 -6.15
CA ARG A 59 8.42 10.26 -4.93
C ARG A 59 8.32 11.76 -5.20
N PRO A 60 7.72 12.56 -4.30
CA PRO A 60 7.77 14.02 -4.41
C PRO A 60 9.22 14.50 -4.48
N GLU A 61 9.52 15.34 -5.48
CA GLU A 61 10.86 15.87 -5.71
C GLU A 61 11.15 17.13 -4.89
N SER A 62 10.13 17.82 -4.38
CA SER A 62 10.29 19.08 -3.66
C SER A 62 10.92 18.89 -2.28
N ASN A 63 11.83 19.80 -1.93
CA ASN A 63 12.50 19.87 -0.61
C ASN A 63 13.19 18.57 -0.18
N ARG A 64 13.65 17.76 -1.15
CA ARG A 64 14.39 16.54 -0.86
C ARG A 64 15.73 16.89 -0.24
N ARG A 65 15.91 16.55 1.04
CA ARG A 65 17.24 16.49 1.66
C ARG A 65 18.07 15.41 0.95
N GLU A 66 19.26 15.76 0.52
CA GLU A 66 20.18 14.80 -0.07
C GLU A 66 20.56 13.74 0.97
N SER A 67 20.72 12.49 0.53
CA SER A 67 21.21 11.44 1.43
C SER A 67 22.70 11.65 1.68
N GLN A 68 23.17 11.26 2.87
CA GLN A 68 24.60 11.35 3.25
C GLN A 68 25.54 10.56 2.32
N THR A 69 24.98 9.68 1.50
CA THR A 69 25.68 8.89 0.49
C THR A 69 25.72 9.53 -0.90
N GLN A 70 24.96 10.61 -1.13
CA GLN A 70 25.05 11.35 -2.39
C GLN A 70 26.39 12.10 -2.42
N GLY A 71 27.17 11.90 -3.46
CA GLY A 71 28.51 12.50 -3.61
C GLY A 71 29.67 11.65 -3.07
N VAL A 72 29.41 10.60 -2.27
CA VAL A 72 30.47 9.72 -1.74
C VAL A 72 31.15 8.91 -2.84
N ARG A 73 30.39 8.55 -3.89
CA ARG A 73 30.91 7.85 -5.07
C ARG A 73 30.75 8.72 -6.30
N VAL A 74 31.81 8.84 -7.08
CA VAL A 74 31.76 9.45 -8.40
C VAL A 74 30.82 8.61 -9.28
N LYS A 75 29.69 9.19 -9.67
CA LYS A 75 28.75 8.54 -10.58
C LYS A 75 29.38 8.49 -11.97
N ARG A 76 29.60 7.26 -12.46
CA ARG A 76 30.09 6.97 -13.81
C ARG A 76 28.92 6.59 -14.70
N CYS A 77 28.98 7.00 -15.96
CA CYS A 77 28.00 6.64 -16.95
C CYS A 77 28.06 5.14 -17.21
N SER A 78 26.95 4.42 -17.03
CA SER A 78 26.88 2.98 -17.33
C SER A 78 27.04 2.63 -18.81
N LYS A 79 27.05 3.64 -19.69
CA LYS A 79 27.31 3.46 -21.13
C LYS A 79 28.82 3.46 -21.39
N CYS A 80 29.49 4.57 -21.07
CA CYS A 80 30.87 4.82 -21.47
C CYS A 80 31.90 4.82 -20.32
N GLY A 81 31.48 4.62 -19.07
CA GLY A 81 32.36 4.63 -17.90
C GLY A 81 32.82 6.02 -17.44
N GLU A 82 32.62 7.06 -18.24
CA GLU A 82 33.02 8.42 -17.92
C GLU A 82 32.13 9.06 -16.84
N PRO A 83 32.71 9.85 -15.90
CA PRO A 83 31.94 10.53 -14.87
C PRO A 83 31.17 11.75 -15.40
N GLY A 84 30.28 12.30 -14.57
CA GLY A 84 29.63 13.60 -14.82
C GLY A 84 28.33 13.54 -15.63
N HIS A 85 27.89 12.37 -16.09
CA HIS A 85 26.60 12.20 -16.76
C HIS A 85 26.01 10.81 -16.54
N TYR A 86 24.72 10.63 -16.87
CA TYR A 86 24.00 9.36 -16.77
C TYR A 86 23.87 8.71 -18.15
N LYS A 87 23.55 7.41 -18.21
CA LYS A 87 23.33 6.67 -19.47
C LYS A 87 22.39 7.41 -20.44
N ASN A 88 21.31 7.98 -19.93
CA ASN A 88 20.29 8.68 -20.72
C ASN A 88 20.79 10.00 -21.34
N SER A 89 21.82 10.63 -20.76
CA SER A 89 22.42 11.86 -21.26
C SER A 89 23.79 11.63 -21.92
N CYS A 90 24.15 10.36 -22.18
CA CYS A 90 25.42 10.01 -22.78
C CYS A 90 25.46 10.39 -24.27
N LYS A 91 26.49 11.15 -24.65
CA LYS A 91 26.73 11.56 -26.03
C LYS A 91 27.64 10.61 -26.80
N ASN A 92 28.20 9.57 -26.14
CA ASN A 92 29.09 8.63 -26.80
C ASN A 92 28.29 7.59 -27.63
N PRO A 93 28.45 7.57 -28.97
CA PRO A 93 27.76 6.63 -29.84
C PRO A 93 28.38 5.22 -29.83
N ARG A 94 29.63 5.06 -29.38
CA ARG A 94 30.34 3.76 -29.41
C ARG A 94 30.09 2.87 -28.19
N ALA A 95 29.42 3.41 -27.19
CA ALA A 95 29.22 2.77 -25.90
C ALA A 95 28.11 1.71 -25.88
N ASP A 96 27.48 1.43 -27.04
CA ASP A 96 26.53 0.32 -27.21
C ASP A 96 27.23 -0.98 -27.68
N PHE A 97 28.54 -0.93 -27.98
CA PHE A 97 29.29 -2.01 -28.65
C PHE A 97 30.50 -2.51 -27.86
N ALA A 98 30.62 -2.19 -26.57
CA ALA A 98 31.78 -2.57 -25.76
C ALA A 98 31.33 -3.45 -24.58
N ASP A 99 30.96 -4.68 -24.89
CA ASP A 99 30.94 -5.82 -23.96
C ASP A 99 31.67 -6.97 -24.67
N ASP A 100 32.99 -6.85 -24.81
CA ASP A 100 33.91 -7.98 -25.02
C ASP A 100 35.33 -7.45 -24.75
N ASP A 101 36.05 -8.12 -23.85
CA ASP A 101 37.43 -7.88 -23.43
C ASP A 101 37.60 -6.93 -22.22
N GLU A 102 37.82 -7.50 -21.03
CA GLU A 102 39.16 -7.52 -20.40
C GLU A 102 39.08 -8.03 -18.93
N GLY A 103 39.77 -9.15 -18.63
CA GLY A 103 40.29 -9.49 -17.30
C GLY A 103 39.56 -10.55 -16.47
#